data_AF-A0A8H5V2M9-F1
#
_entry.id   AF-A0A8H5V2M9-F1
#
_cell.length_a   1.000
_cell.length_b   1.000
_cell.length_c   1.000
_cell.angle_alpha   90.00
_cell.angle_beta   90.00
_cell.angle_gamma   90.00
#
_symmetry.space_group_name_H-M   'P 1'
#
loop_
_entity.id
_entity.type
_entity.pdbx_description
1 polymer ?
#
loop_
_entity_poly.entity_id
_entity_poly.type
_entity_poly.pdbx_seq_one_letter_code
_entity_poly.pdbx_strand_id
1 'polypeptide(L)'
;MAATPTRRGSLSFMQFIAAILPFIPPTTALQRSNKQFRDFFPAWEPLLKDQLKYNCSAEIQAYLNISGPALRPGYRVIDCILNTMPEFRKAELASAAVILGLAPSVLQLLSASYLDTAILAYRRPGLAALLAMCSSGVKPLSASDYDDFITNMGAESSTTFSVPRFVGAKGIVSLVEYIIAVASVANNAYLTYQLCLQAVCTFAPAEDFLPAIWTAAALAIHLFGYAAARLKMTTETKSAWEERGRLWSELTPTAWQSKLHIKASRRHTGWFLTLASALYVGDCLQALFGTLILSSLVFISVRDSAIIVIRLMGSALFARLILIYEVAGLNMDGEGYAASESTIYLESLEQNEQSLGVSRGFS
;
A
#
# COMPACT_ATOMS: atom_id res chain seq x y z
N MET A 1 20.46 41.83 -10.28
CA MET A 1 19.80 41.22 -9.11
C MET A 1 19.13 39.93 -9.57
N ALA A 2 19.74 38.78 -9.26
CA ALA A 2 19.23 37.47 -9.66
C ALA A 2 18.22 36.99 -8.61
N ALA A 3 16.97 36.79 -9.03
CA ALA A 3 15.92 36.23 -8.19
C ALA A 3 16.14 34.71 -8.06
N THR A 4 16.32 34.26 -6.82
CA THR A 4 16.34 32.85 -6.44
C THR A 4 14.93 32.25 -6.52
N PRO A 5 14.73 31.08 -7.15
CA PRO A 5 13.43 30.42 -7.16
C PRO A 5 13.14 29.83 -5.77
N THR A 6 11.96 30.16 -5.25
CA THR A 6 11.46 29.83 -3.93
C THR A 6 11.16 28.34 -3.79
N ARG A 7 11.90 27.71 -2.86
CA ARG A 7 11.85 26.31 -2.43
C ARG A 7 10.60 26.04 -1.56
N ARG A 8 9.38 26.19 -2.09
CA ARG A 8 8.14 26.12 -1.28
C ARG A 8 7.35 24.81 -1.38
N GLY A 9 7.63 23.95 -2.35
CA GLY A 9 6.86 22.71 -2.58
C GLY A 9 7.25 21.49 -1.73
N SER A 10 8.47 21.42 -1.19
CA SER A 10 8.91 20.23 -0.42
C SER A 10 8.48 20.26 1.06
N LEU A 11 8.02 21.41 1.55
CA LEU A 11 7.67 21.60 2.95
C LEU A 11 6.30 20.98 3.30
N SER A 12 5.34 21.00 2.36
CA SER A 12 3.97 20.51 2.59
C SER A 12 3.87 18.99 2.69
N PHE A 13 4.70 18.24 1.96
CA PHE A 13 4.71 16.76 2.02
C PHE A 13 5.45 16.25 3.27
N MET A 14 6.56 16.88 3.65
CA MET A 14 7.25 16.60 4.93
C MET A 14 6.35 16.90 6.14
N GLN A 15 5.48 17.91 6.06
CA GLN A 15 4.46 18.19 7.08
C GLN A 15 3.39 17.10 7.16
N PHE A 16 3.06 16.42 6.05
CA PHE A 16 2.17 15.27 6.03
C PHE A 16 2.83 14.02 6.64
N ILE A 17 4.12 13.78 6.35
CA ILE A 17 4.94 12.72 6.99
C ILE A 17 5.04 12.94 8.50
N ALA A 18 5.28 14.19 8.93
CA ALA A 18 5.34 14.56 10.34
C ALA A 18 3.99 14.46 11.07
N ALA A 19 2.86 14.42 10.34
CA ALA A 19 1.53 14.23 10.91
C ALA A 19 1.14 12.75 11.09
N ILE A 20 1.80 11.82 10.38
CA ILE A 20 1.53 10.37 10.47
C ILE A 20 2.52 9.66 11.43
N LEU A 21 3.76 10.15 11.54
CA LEU A 21 4.75 9.62 12.49
C LEU A 21 4.40 9.72 14.01
N PRO A 22 3.57 10.65 14.52
CA PRO A 22 3.31 10.76 15.95
C PRO A 22 2.20 9.83 16.46
N PHE A 23 1.59 8.99 15.60
CA PHE A 23 0.57 8.02 16.04
C PHE A 23 1.11 6.80 16.79
N ILE A 24 2.43 6.69 16.98
CA ILE A 24 3.03 5.74 17.92
C ILE A 24 3.66 6.53 19.05
N PRO A 25 2.91 6.87 20.12
CA PRO A 25 3.52 7.47 21.30
C PRO A 25 4.58 6.49 21.87
N PRO A 26 5.86 6.90 22.00
CA PRO A 26 6.90 6.05 22.58
C PRO A 26 6.64 5.71 24.06
N THR A 27 5.69 6.41 24.70
CA THR A 27 5.32 6.20 26.11
C THR A 27 4.41 4.98 26.33
N THR A 28 3.65 4.52 25.32
CA THR A 28 2.86 3.28 25.46
C THR A 28 3.69 2.02 25.34
N ALA A 29 4.92 2.10 24.80
CA ALA A 29 5.83 0.97 24.66
C ALA A 29 6.53 0.57 25.98
N LEU A 30 6.39 1.35 27.05
CA LEU A 30 6.97 1.04 28.37
C LEU A 30 6.02 0.28 29.30
N GLN A 31 4.72 0.27 28.99
CA GLN A 31 3.71 -0.38 29.83
C GLN A 31 3.25 -1.68 29.17
N ARG A 32 3.48 -2.79 29.86
CA ARG A 32 3.04 -4.13 29.44
C ARG A 32 1.54 -4.12 29.08
N SER A 33 1.20 -4.70 27.92
CA SER A 33 -0.21 -4.88 27.54
C SER A 33 -0.93 -5.87 28.45
N ASN A 34 -2.18 -5.54 28.78
CA ASN A 34 -3.16 -6.39 29.47
C ASN A 34 -4.46 -6.56 28.67
N LYS A 35 -4.42 -6.22 27.38
CA LYS A 35 -5.59 -6.23 26.48
C LYS A 35 -5.76 -7.59 25.79
N GLN A 36 -4.65 -8.29 25.54
CA GLN A 36 -4.65 -9.64 25.02
C GLN A 36 -5.26 -10.63 26.04
N PHE A 37 -5.64 -11.82 25.58
CA PHE A 37 -6.32 -12.88 26.37
C PHE A 37 -7.74 -12.58 26.87
N ARG A 38 -8.30 -11.40 26.56
CA ARG A 38 -9.69 -11.05 26.90
C ARG A 38 -10.67 -11.62 25.88
N ASP A 39 -10.32 -11.47 24.61
CA ASP A 39 -11.07 -11.95 23.47
C ASP A 39 -10.13 -12.69 22.53
N PHE A 40 -10.69 -13.61 21.75
CA PHE A 40 -9.95 -14.48 20.83
C PHE A 40 -10.69 -14.55 19.50
N PHE A 41 -10.06 -15.20 18.53
CA PHE A 41 -10.74 -15.47 17.27
C PHE A 41 -11.94 -16.41 17.46
N PRO A 42 -13.03 -16.22 16.71
CA PRO A 42 -14.31 -16.88 16.97
C PRO A 42 -14.25 -18.41 17.02
N ALA A 43 -13.38 -19.05 16.24
CA ALA A 43 -13.30 -20.50 16.21
C ALA A 43 -12.74 -21.10 17.52
N TRP A 44 -11.89 -20.35 18.23
CA TRP A 44 -11.19 -20.82 19.44
C TRP A 44 -11.69 -20.15 20.72
N GLU A 45 -12.44 -19.05 20.61
CA GLU A 45 -12.88 -18.24 21.73
C GLU A 45 -13.61 -19.03 22.83
N PRO A 46 -14.64 -19.86 22.55
CA PRO A 46 -15.33 -20.59 23.62
C PRO A 46 -14.38 -21.52 24.39
N LEU A 47 -13.54 -22.26 23.66
CA LEU A 47 -12.59 -23.20 24.22
C LEU A 47 -11.56 -22.49 25.13
N LEU A 48 -10.96 -21.41 24.62
CA LEU A 48 -9.94 -20.67 25.34
C LEU A 48 -10.51 -19.95 26.57
N LYS A 49 -11.70 -19.35 26.46
CA LYS A 49 -12.38 -18.70 27.60
C LYS A 49 -12.72 -19.72 28.69
N ASP A 50 -13.17 -20.92 28.33
CA ASP A 50 -13.41 -21.99 29.30
C ASP A 50 -12.11 -22.46 29.98
N GLN A 51 -11.03 -22.68 29.22
CA GLN A 51 -9.73 -23.04 29.79
C GLN A 51 -9.20 -21.97 30.75
N LEU A 52 -9.30 -20.68 30.37
CA LEU A 52 -8.92 -19.57 31.24
C LEU A 52 -9.75 -19.51 32.52
N LYS A 53 -11.04 -19.85 32.45
CA LYS A 53 -11.95 -19.81 33.58
C LYS A 53 -11.74 -20.98 34.55
N TYR A 54 -11.59 -22.20 34.04
CA TYR A 54 -11.61 -23.42 34.86
C TYR A 54 -10.22 -23.98 35.16
N ASN A 55 -9.23 -23.76 34.29
CA ASN A 55 -7.91 -24.38 34.43
C ASN A 55 -6.79 -23.36 34.69
N CYS A 56 -6.87 -22.16 34.08
CA CYS A 56 -5.81 -21.15 34.10
C CYS A 56 -6.21 -19.85 34.82
N SER A 57 -7.09 -19.96 35.81
CA SER A 57 -7.69 -18.81 36.48
C SER A 57 -6.67 -18.01 37.30
N ALA A 58 -5.67 -18.67 37.89
CA ALA A 58 -4.62 -17.98 38.65
C ALA A 58 -3.69 -17.16 37.73
N GLU A 59 -3.29 -17.74 36.60
CA GLU A 59 -2.39 -17.15 35.62
C GLU A 59 -3.02 -15.94 34.95
N ILE A 60 -4.30 -16.04 34.54
CA ILE A 60 -4.99 -14.91 33.91
C ILE A 60 -5.23 -13.77 34.89
N GLN A 61 -5.54 -14.06 36.16
CA GLN A 61 -5.69 -13.01 37.18
C GLN A 61 -4.35 -12.31 37.47
N ALA A 62 -3.25 -13.06 37.52
CA ALA A 62 -1.91 -12.50 37.62
C ALA A 62 -1.55 -11.67 36.37
N TYR A 63 -2.02 -12.08 35.18
CA TYR A 63 -1.82 -11.32 33.95
C TYR A 63 -2.57 -9.98 33.98
N LEU A 64 -3.84 -9.99 34.40
CA LEU A 64 -4.70 -8.81 34.46
C LEU A 64 -4.30 -7.83 35.56
N ASN A 65 -3.65 -8.31 36.63
CA ASN A 65 -3.13 -7.48 37.71
C ASN A 65 -1.85 -6.74 37.29
N ILE A 66 -2.01 -5.52 36.77
CA ILE A 66 -0.90 -4.65 36.30
C ILE A 66 0.09 -4.31 37.42
N SER A 67 -0.40 -4.11 38.65
CA SER A 67 0.43 -3.76 39.81
C SER A 67 1.14 -4.97 40.42
N GLY A 68 0.89 -6.17 39.90
CA GLY A 68 1.42 -7.41 40.45
C GLY A 68 2.93 -7.55 40.22
N PRO A 69 3.66 -8.21 41.14
CA PRO A 69 5.10 -8.44 41.01
C PRO A 69 5.45 -9.56 40.01
N ALA A 70 4.46 -10.13 39.33
CA ALA A 70 4.64 -11.32 38.52
C ALA A 70 5.52 -11.01 37.29
N LEU A 71 6.68 -11.66 37.22
CA LEU A 71 7.59 -11.57 36.09
C LEU A 71 6.98 -12.25 34.86
N ARG A 72 6.81 -11.46 33.79
CA ARG A 72 6.34 -11.88 32.46
C ARG A 72 5.10 -12.80 32.45
N PRO A 73 3.95 -12.37 33.01
CA PRO A 73 2.78 -13.22 33.19
C PRO A 73 2.16 -13.76 31.90
N GLY A 74 2.36 -13.07 30.77
CA GLY A 74 1.87 -13.53 29.46
C GLY A 74 2.39 -14.92 29.09
N TYR A 75 3.66 -15.23 29.38
CA TYR A 75 4.20 -16.57 29.13
C TYR A 75 3.55 -17.63 30.03
N ARG A 76 3.19 -17.28 31.27
CA ARG A 76 2.53 -18.23 32.19
C ARG A 76 1.12 -18.56 31.71
N VAL A 77 0.37 -17.57 31.20
CA VAL A 77 -0.94 -17.80 30.60
C VAL A 77 -0.81 -18.71 29.37
N ILE A 78 0.15 -18.43 28.49
CA ILE A 78 0.42 -19.27 27.32
C ILE A 78 0.73 -20.71 27.74
N ASP A 79 1.66 -20.88 28.66
CA ASP A 79 2.09 -22.20 29.15
C ASP A 79 0.92 -22.99 29.75
N CYS A 80 0.09 -22.36 30.58
CA CYS A 80 -1.09 -23.01 31.15
C CYS A 80 -2.11 -23.45 30.07
N ILE A 81 -2.42 -22.57 29.11
CA ILE A 81 -3.33 -22.92 28.01
C ILE A 81 -2.76 -24.09 27.20
N LEU A 82 -1.48 -24.03 26.83
CA LEU A 82 -0.85 -25.09 26.04
C LEU A 82 -0.78 -26.42 26.82
N ASN A 83 -0.48 -26.41 28.11
CA ASN A 83 -0.43 -27.62 28.93
C ASN A 83 -1.78 -28.32 29.05
N THR A 84 -2.89 -27.59 28.95
CA THR A 84 -4.24 -28.15 29.01
C THR A 84 -4.81 -28.54 27.64
N MET A 85 -4.14 -28.16 26.55
CA MET A 85 -4.57 -28.51 25.19
C MET A 85 -4.12 -29.92 24.79
N PRO A 86 -4.97 -30.68 24.08
CA PRO A 86 -4.55 -31.93 23.47
C PRO A 86 -3.55 -31.67 22.32
N GLU A 87 -2.65 -32.63 22.07
CA GLU A 87 -1.56 -32.48 21.10
C GLU A 87 -2.04 -32.14 19.67
N PHE A 88 -3.19 -32.67 19.25
CA PHE A 88 -3.73 -32.35 17.91
C PHE A 88 -4.10 -30.86 17.75
N ARG A 89 -4.52 -30.18 18.84
CA ARG A 89 -4.81 -28.73 18.81
C ARG A 89 -3.53 -27.90 18.78
N LYS A 90 -2.47 -28.37 19.44
CA LYS A 90 -1.14 -27.75 19.34
C LYS A 90 -0.61 -27.85 17.90
N ALA A 91 -0.80 -29.00 17.26
CA ALA A 91 -0.46 -29.19 15.85
C ALA A 91 -1.30 -28.28 14.92
N GLU A 92 -2.57 -28.04 15.25
CA GLU A 92 -3.42 -27.08 14.54
C GLU A 92 -2.90 -25.63 14.67
N LEU A 93 -2.50 -25.19 15.88
CA LEU A 93 -1.85 -23.87 16.08
C LEU A 93 -0.59 -23.73 15.24
N ALA A 94 0.25 -24.75 15.23
CA ALA A 94 1.48 -24.75 14.42
C ALA A 94 1.15 -24.61 12.93
N SER A 95 0.09 -25.27 12.46
CA SER A 95 -0.36 -25.15 11.07
C SER A 95 -0.89 -23.74 10.75
N ALA A 96 -1.63 -23.13 11.68
CA ALA A 96 -2.14 -21.76 11.55
C ALA A 96 -0.99 -20.72 11.47
N ALA A 97 0.06 -20.93 12.28
CA ALA A 97 1.28 -20.13 12.26
C ALA A 97 2.03 -20.19 10.91
N VAL A 98 2.06 -21.36 10.26
CA VAL A 98 2.66 -21.48 8.91
C VAL A 98 1.91 -20.61 7.89
N ILE A 99 0.57 -20.65 7.89
CA ILE A 99 -0.25 -19.85 6.97
C ILE A 99 0.02 -18.36 7.16
N LEU A 100 0.02 -17.89 8.42
CA LEU A 100 0.29 -16.50 8.75
C LEU A 100 1.74 -16.10 8.45
N GLY A 101 2.72 -16.98 8.71
CA GLY A 101 4.12 -16.74 8.42
C GLY A 101 4.44 -16.60 6.93
N LEU A 102 3.64 -17.22 6.05
CA LEU A 102 3.74 -17.09 4.60
C LEU A 102 3.05 -15.83 4.06
N ALA A 103 2.16 -15.20 4.83
CA ALA A 103 1.38 -14.04 4.40
C ALA A 103 2.25 -12.87 3.92
N PRO A 104 3.35 -12.47 4.59
CA PRO A 104 4.21 -11.37 4.15
C PRO A 104 4.77 -11.61 2.74
N SER A 105 5.29 -12.81 2.46
CA SER A 105 5.83 -13.16 1.13
C SER A 105 4.75 -13.15 0.05
N VAL A 106 3.56 -13.70 0.35
CA VAL A 106 2.42 -13.66 -0.59
C VAL A 106 1.99 -12.22 -0.86
N LEU A 107 1.94 -11.39 0.17
CA LEU A 107 1.61 -9.97 0.02
C LEU A 107 2.68 -9.22 -0.77
N GLN A 108 3.98 -9.49 -0.60
CA GLN A 108 5.02 -8.87 -1.45
C GLN A 108 4.83 -9.16 -2.94
N LEU A 109 4.39 -10.37 -3.30
CA LEU A 109 4.11 -10.75 -4.68
C LEU A 109 2.90 -10.01 -5.26
N LEU A 110 1.88 -9.78 -4.43
CA LEU A 110 0.60 -9.21 -4.86
C LEU A 110 0.53 -7.69 -4.73
N SER A 111 1.33 -7.08 -3.86
CA SER A 111 1.26 -5.65 -3.56
C SER A 111 1.84 -4.78 -4.68
N ALA A 112 1.48 -3.50 -4.63
CA ALA A 112 2.10 -2.49 -5.46
C ALA A 112 3.57 -2.28 -5.05
N SER A 113 4.38 -1.85 -6.00
CA SER A 113 5.72 -1.38 -5.67
C SER A 113 5.67 0.07 -5.17
N TYR A 114 6.69 0.49 -4.42
CA TYR A 114 6.78 1.87 -3.99
C TYR A 114 7.01 2.85 -5.16
N LEU A 115 7.59 2.40 -6.27
CA LEU A 115 7.75 3.21 -7.48
C LEU A 115 6.39 3.52 -8.10
N ASP A 116 5.54 2.50 -8.27
CA ASP A 116 4.21 2.66 -8.84
C ASP A 116 3.37 3.68 -8.07
N THR A 117 3.34 3.55 -6.74
CA THR A 117 2.64 4.50 -5.87
C THR A 117 3.26 5.89 -5.92
N ALA A 118 4.59 5.98 -6.06
CA ALA A 118 5.29 7.25 -6.12
C ALA A 118 5.01 8.01 -7.42
N ILE A 119 4.89 7.30 -8.53
CA ILE A 119 4.54 7.88 -9.83
C ILE A 119 3.12 8.44 -9.78
N LEU A 120 2.16 7.65 -9.28
CA LEU A 120 0.78 8.11 -9.11
C LEU A 120 0.71 9.36 -8.23
N ALA A 121 1.54 9.45 -7.19
CA ALA A 121 1.57 10.59 -6.29
C ALA A 121 1.98 11.92 -6.94
N TYR A 122 2.56 11.93 -8.15
CA TYR A 122 2.78 13.18 -8.89
C TYR A 122 1.48 13.81 -9.40
N ARG A 123 0.43 13.01 -9.63
CA ARG A 123 -0.89 13.48 -10.10
C ARG A 123 -1.96 13.40 -9.02
N ARG A 124 -2.05 12.27 -8.31
CA ARG A 124 -3.08 11.96 -7.31
C ARG A 124 -2.46 11.50 -5.97
N PRO A 125 -1.76 12.39 -5.25
CA PRO A 125 -1.07 12.06 -4.00
C PRO A 125 -1.98 11.48 -2.90
N GLY A 126 -3.24 11.89 -2.80
CA GLY A 126 -4.16 11.37 -1.79
C GLY A 126 -4.56 9.92 -2.06
N LEU A 127 -4.93 9.61 -3.31
CA LEU A 127 -5.20 8.23 -3.73
C LEU A 127 -3.96 7.37 -3.55
N ALA A 128 -2.78 7.83 -3.99
CA ALA A 128 -1.53 7.09 -3.83
C ALA A 128 -1.24 6.74 -2.35
N ALA A 129 -1.49 7.68 -1.42
CA ALA A 129 -1.35 7.43 0.01
C ALA A 129 -2.33 6.37 0.52
N LEU A 130 -3.60 6.41 0.09
CA LEU A 130 -4.58 5.39 0.44
C LEU A 130 -4.16 4.01 -0.08
N LEU A 131 -3.72 3.92 -1.34
CA LEU A 131 -3.28 2.67 -1.95
C LEU A 131 -2.05 2.08 -1.24
N ALA A 132 -1.11 2.92 -0.80
CA ALA A 132 0.02 2.49 0.02
C ALA A 132 -0.40 1.92 1.40
N MET A 133 -1.54 2.34 1.95
CA MET A 133 -2.08 1.83 3.21
C MET A 133 -2.95 0.56 3.04
N CYS A 134 -3.34 0.20 1.81
CA CYS A 134 -4.21 -0.94 1.54
C CYS A 134 -3.52 -2.30 1.74
N SER A 135 -2.18 -2.33 1.76
CA SER A 135 -1.41 -3.56 1.92
C SER A 135 -0.35 -3.42 3.01
N SER A 136 -0.10 -4.52 3.71
CA SER A 136 1.00 -4.68 4.66
C SER A 136 2.23 -5.35 4.04
N GLY A 137 2.22 -5.59 2.73
CA GLY A 137 3.38 -6.03 1.95
C GLY A 137 3.76 -4.97 0.92
N VAL A 138 5.05 -4.96 0.54
CA VAL A 138 5.57 -4.07 -0.51
C VAL A 138 6.33 -4.91 -1.52
N LYS A 139 6.08 -4.67 -2.81
CA LYS A 139 6.83 -5.34 -3.87
C LYS A 139 8.23 -4.72 -3.97
N PRO A 140 9.32 -5.50 -3.77
CA PRO A 140 10.67 -4.97 -3.81
C PRO A 140 11.06 -4.51 -5.21
N LEU A 141 11.92 -3.49 -5.28
CA LEU A 141 12.50 -2.99 -6.52
C LEU A 141 13.98 -2.70 -6.39
N SER A 142 14.66 -2.77 -7.53
CA SER A 142 16.04 -2.38 -7.73
C SER A 142 16.16 -0.94 -8.26
N ALA A 143 17.37 -0.40 -8.26
CA ALA A 143 17.63 0.90 -8.87
C ALA A 143 17.41 0.89 -10.40
N SER A 144 17.66 -0.24 -11.08
CA SER A 144 17.44 -0.38 -12.53
C SER A 144 15.96 -0.31 -12.91
N ASP A 145 15.05 -0.75 -12.02
CA ASP A 145 13.60 -0.63 -12.29
C ASP A 145 13.15 0.83 -12.47
N TYR A 146 13.82 1.79 -11.82
CA TYR A 146 13.58 3.21 -12.05
C TYR A 146 14.06 3.65 -13.42
N ASP A 147 15.21 3.15 -13.88
CA ASP A 147 15.75 3.48 -15.19
C ASP A 147 14.90 2.87 -16.30
N ASP A 148 14.50 1.60 -16.14
CA ASP A 148 13.58 0.89 -17.05
C ASP A 148 12.22 1.58 -17.12
N PHE A 149 11.71 2.08 -16.01
CA PHE A 149 10.47 2.85 -16.01
C PHE A 149 10.62 4.16 -16.80
N ILE A 150 11.70 4.92 -16.59
CA ILE A 150 11.92 6.21 -17.27
C ILE A 150 12.14 6.01 -18.76
N THR A 151 12.86 4.97 -19.19
CA THR A 151 13.13 4.70 -20.60
C THR A 151 11.88 4.26 -21.36
N ASN A 152 11.01 3.47 -20.71
CA ASN A 152 9.77 3.00 -21.31
C ASN A 152 8.62 4.00 -21.18
N MET A 153 8.74 5.01 -20.31
CA MET A 153 7.74 6.06 -20.16
C MET A 153 7.65 6.89 -21.45
N GLY A 154 6.53 6.74 -22.15
CA GLY A 154 6.26 7.41 -23.42
C GLY A 154 6.38 6.52 -24.67
N ALA A 155 6.86 5.29 -24.54
CA ALA A 155 6.63 4.26 -25.55
C ALA A 155 5.12 3.97 -25.67
N GLU A 156 4.64 3.66 -26.88
CA GLU A 156 3.23 3.27 -27.07
C GLU A 156 2.91 2.07 -26.17
N SER A 157 2.06 2.29 -25.16
CA SER A 157 1.67 1.19 -24.27
C SER A 157 0.64 0.33 -24.97
N SER A 158 0.90 -0.97 -25.09
CA SER A 158 -0.05 -1.95 -25.65
C SER A 158 -1.31 -2.16 -24.77
N THR A 159 -1.30 -1.68 -23.53
CA THR A 159 -2.43 -1.77 -22.60
C THR A 159 -3.35 -0.56 -22.71
N THR A 160 -4.30 -0.60 -23.64
CA THR A 160 -5.37 0.39 -23.74
C THR A 160 -6.56 -0.06 -22.89
N PHE A 161 -6.78 0.60 -21.76
CA PHE A 161 -8.05 0.48 -21.04
C PHE A 161 -9.12 1.32 -21.74
N SER A 162 -10.28 0.71 -21.99
CA SER A 162 -11.40 1.43 -22.60
C SER A 162 -11.99 2.41 -21.58
N VAL A 163 -11.99 3.69 -21.93
CA VAL A 163 -12.40 4.77 -21.04
C VAL A 163 -13.90 5.04 -21.25
N PRO A 164 -14.77 4.89 -20.24
CA PRO A 164 -16.21 5.08 -20.40
C PRO A 164 -16.56 6.54 -20.74
N ARG A 165 -17.31 6.77 -21.83
CA ARG A 165 -17.59 8.12 -22.38
C ARG A 165 -19.04 8.57 -22.16
N PHE A 166 -19.45 8.73 -20.90
CA PHE A 166 -20.73 9.34 -20.57
C PHE A 166 -20.55 10.53 -19.61
N VAL A 167 -21.56 11.41 -19.57
CA VAL A 167 -21.54 12.61 -18.71
C VAL A 167 -21.41 12.17 -17.25
N GLY A 168 -20.33 12.58 -16.59
CA GLY A 168 -20.05 12.22 -15.20
C GLY A 168 -19.15 10.98 -15.00
N ALA A 169 -18.74 10.27 -16.06
CA ALA A 169 -17.90 9.07 -15.96
C ALA A 169 -16.63 9.29 -15.12
N LYS A 170 -15.95 10.44 -15.30
CA LYS A 170 -14.75 10.82 -14.54
C LYS A 170 -15.00 10.82 -13.02
N GLY A 171 -16.11 11.44 -12.61
CA GLY A 171 -16.48 11.56 -11.21
C GLY A 171 -16.89 10.21 -10.60
N ILE A 172 -17.62 9.39 -11.36
CA ILE A 172 -18.02 8.06 -10.90
C ILE A 172 -16.80 7.15 -10.74
N VAL A 173 -15.90 7.10 -11.71
CA VAL A 173 -14.69 6.27 -11.62
C VAL A 173 -13.84 6.70 -10.43
N SER A 174 -13.58 8.01 -10.29
CA SER A 174 -12.83 8.50 -9.13
C SER A 174 -13.52 8.16 -7.81
N LEU A 175 -14.84 8.32 -7.71
CA LEU A 175 -15.59 7.99 -6.49
C LEU A 175 -15.47 6.51 -6.14
N VAL A 176 -15.61 5.62 -7.13
CA VAL A 176 -15.47 4.17 -6.96
C VAL A 176 -14.07 3.81 -6.48
N GLU A 177 -13.02 4.39 -7.06
CA GLU A 177 -11.63 4.16 -6.63
C GLU A 177 -11.41 4.55 -5.16
N TYR A 178 -11.89 5.72 -4.73
CA TYR A 178 -11.76 6.14 -3.34
C TYR A 178 -12.56 5.25 -2.39
N ILE A 179 -13.78 4.83 -2.76
CA ILE A 179 -14.58 3.93 -1.93
C ILE A 179 -13.84 2.60 -1.75
N ILE A 180 -13.34 2.01 -2.84
CA ILE A 180 -12.61 0.73 -2.79
C ILE A 180 -11.31 0.90 -1.99
N ALA A 181 -10.56 1.98 -2.20
CA ALA A 181 -9.32 2.26 -1.48
C ALA A 181 -9.57 2.43 0.02
N VAL A 182 -10.53 3.27 0.42
CA VAL A 182 -10.89 3.47 1.85
C VAL A 182 -11.39 2.18 2.48
N ALA A 183 -12.24 1.41 1.80
CA ALA A 183 -12.70 0.11 2.29
C ALA A 183 -11.54 -0.87 2.48
N SER A 184 -10.58 -0.89 1.56
CA SER A 184 -9.38 -1.73 1.63
C SER A 184 -8.46 -1.32 2.79
N VAL A 185 -8.24 -0.01 3.00
CA VAL A 185 -7.50 0.52 4.15
C VAL A 185 -8.18 0.15 5.46
N ALA A 186 -9.49 0.36 5.56
CA ALA A 186 -10.26 0.02 6.76
C ALA A 186 -10.20 -1.49 7.05
N ASN A 187 -10.29 -2.33 6.02
CA ASN A 187 -10.15 -3.78 6.16
C ASN A 187 -8.73 -4.16 6.63
N ASN A 188 -7.68 -3.60 6.03
CA ASN A 188 -6.30 -3.86 6.43
C ASN A 188 -6.06 -3.45 7.90
N ALA A 189 -6.45 -2.23 8.27
CA ALA A 189 -6.33 -1.71 9.63
C ALA A 189 -7.12 -2.54 10.66
N TYR A 190 -8.33 -2.97 10.30
CA TYR A 190 -9.16 -3.82 11.16
C TYR A 190 -8.54 -5.19 11.40
N LEU A 191 -8.00 -5.83 10.35
CA LEU A 191 -7.32 -7.12 10.47
C LEU A 191 -6.06 -7.01 11.32
N THR A 192 -5.27 -5.96 11.12
CA THR A 192 -4.11 -5.66 11.96
C THR A 192 -4.52 -5.47 13.42
N TYR A 193 -5.59 -4.72 13.69
CA TYR A 193 -6.14 -4.56 15.03
C TYR A 193 -6.58 -5.90 15.66
N GLN A 194 -7.25 -6.77 14.89
CA GLN A 194 -7.62 -8.10 15.36
C GLN A 194 -6.39 -8.95 15.70
N LEU A 195 -5.37 -8.97 14.84
CA LEU A 195 -4.13 -9.70 15.11
C LEU A 195 -3.40 -9.18 16.36
N CYS A 196 -3.43 -7.87 16.60
CA CYS A 196 -2.84 -7.26 17.79
C CYS A 196 -3.51 -7.72 19.10
N LEU A 197 -4.85 -7.81 19.13
CA LEU A 197 -5.59 -8.03 20.37
C LEU A 197 -6.11 -9.45 20.59
N GLN A 198 -6.43 -10.18 19.52
CA GLN A 198 -7.06 -11.51 19.57
C GLN A 198 -6.07 -12.67 19.36
N ALA A 199 -4.84 -12.36 18.95
CA ALA A 199 -3.72 -13.30 18.93
C ALA A 199 -2.60 -12.81 19.84
N VAL A 200 -1.72 -13.73 20.22
CA VAL A 200 -0.60 -13.42 21.13
C VAL A 200 0.71 -13.85 20.51
N CYS A 201 1.71 -12.98 20.56
CA CYS A 201 3.06 -13.28 20.11
C CYS A 201 3.80 -14.10 21.17
N THR A 202 4.20 -15.33 20.82
CA THR A 202 4.82 -16.27 21.77
C THR A 202 6.15 -15.79 22.36
N PHE A 203 7.00 -15.13 21.57
CA PHE A 203 8.30 -14.65 22.05
C PHE A 203 8.22 -13.27 22.70
N ALA A 204 7.10 -12.56 22.61
CA ALA A 204 6.91 -11.22 23.18
C ALA A 204 5.44 -10.96 23.60
N PRO A 205 4.88 -11.73 24.55
CA PRO A 205 3.46 -11.66 24.93
C PRO A 205 3.08 -10.42 25.75
N ALA A 206 4.02 -9.50 25.95
CA ALA A 206 3.77 -8.19 26.55
C ALA A 206 3.49 -7.12 25.48
N GLU A 207 3.84 -7.40 24.22
CA GLU A 207 3.80 -6.45 23.10
C GLU A 207 2.62 -6.80 22.17
N ASP A 208 1.55 -6.02 22.23
CA ASP A 208 0.34 -6.25 21.42
C ASP A 208 0.37 -5.50 20.08
N PHE A 209 1.34 -4.62 19.84
CA PHE A 209 1.39 -3.76 18.66
C PHE A 209 2.33 -4.26 17.55
N LEU A 210 2.95 -5.43 17.69
CA LEU A 210 3.93 -5.95 16.72
C LEU A 210 3.34 -6.10 15.29
N PRO A 211 2.11 -6.65 15.10
CA PRO A 211 1.48 -6.67 13.77
C PRO A 211 1.23 -5.27 13.19
N ALA A 212 0.96 -4.28 14.07
CA ALA A 212 0.78 -2.89 13.66
C ALA A 212 2.10 -2.26 13.20
N ILE A 213 3.22 -2.54 13.85
CA ILE A 213 4.54 -2.11 13.37
C ILE A 213 4.84 -2.68 12.00
N TRP A 214 4.56 -3.98 11.79
CA TRP A 214 4.78 -4.62 10.49
C TRP A 214 3.97 -3.94 9.37
N THR A 215 2.70 -3.63 9.65
CA THR A 215 1.82 -2.89 8.72
C THR A 215 2.32 -1.46 8.48
N ALA A 216 2.70 -0.74 9.53
CA ALA A 216 3.21 0.63 9.44
C ALA A 216 4.55 0.72 8.69
N ALA A 217 5.39 -0.31 8.81
CA ALA A 217 6.66 -0.39 8.08
C ALA A 217 6.44 -0.42 6.55
N ALA A 218 5.39 -1.10 6.07
CA ALA A 218 5.04 -1.08 4.65
C ALA A 218 4.72 0.33 4.15
N LEU A 219 3.91 1.08 4.90
CA LEU A 219 3.62 2.49 4.60
C LEU A 219 4.89 3.35 4.60
N ALA A 220 5.77 3.16 5.58
CA ALA A 220 7.03 3.90 5.66
C ALA A 220 7.90 3.67 4.41
N ILE A 221 7.99 2.43 3.94
CA ILE A 221 8.71 2.07 2.71
C ILE A 221 8.11 2.81 1.50
N HIS A 222 6.79 2.86 1.35
CA HIS A 222 6.16 3.62 0.26
C HIS A 222 6.49 5.13 0.33
N LEU A 223 6.51 5.72 1.52
CA LEU A 223 6.89 7.12 1.72
C LEU A 223 8.36 7.38 1.34
N PHE A 224 9.27 6.50 1.75
CA PHE A 224 10.68 6.60 1.37
C PHE A 224 10.91 6.33 -0.12
N GLY A 225 10.14 5.41 -0.73
CA GLY A 225 10.16 5.17 -2.17
C GLY A 225 9.67 6.38 -2.97
N TYR A 226 8.67 7.11 -2.47
CA TYR A 226 8.30 8.40 -3.04
C TYR A 226 9.43 9.43 -2.94
N ALA A 227 10.13 9.49 -1.80
CA ALA A 227 11.30 10.35 -1.68
C ALA A 227 12.41 9.95 -2.67
N ALA A 228 12.66 8.66 -2.87
CA ALA A 228 13.63 8.15 -3.85
C ALA A 228 13.24 8.53 -5.28
N ALA A 229 11.96 8.36 -5.65
CA ALA A 229 11.45 8.79 -6.94
C ALA A 229 11.65 10.30 -7.16
N ARG A 230 11.41 11.13 -6.14
CA ARG A 230 11.63 12.59 -6.22
C ARG A 230 13.10 12.99 -6.38
N LEU A 231 14.04 12.16 -5.94
CA LEU A 231 15.48 12.38 -6.17
C LEU A 231 15.89 12.02 -7.61
N LYS A 232 15.26 11.00 -8.19
CA LYS A 232 15.57 10.46 -9.52
C LYS A 232 14.80 11.13 -10.66
N MET A 233 13.60 11.62 -10.40
CA MET A 233 12.64 12.06 -11.40
C MET A 233 12.26 13.53 -11.22
N THR A 234 12.18 14.26 -12.32
CA THR A 234 11.64 15.61 -12.38
C THR A 234 10.52 15.70 -13.40
N THR A 235 9.42 16.33 -13.02
CA THR A 235 8.26 16.58 -13.90
C THR A 235 8.40 17.93 -14.60
N GLU A 236 8.13 17.98 -15.91
CA GLU A 236 8.01 19.24 -16.62
C GLU A 236 6.61 19.82 -16.37
N THR A 237 6.50 20.82 -15.50
CA THR A 237 5.23 21.48 -15.18
C THR A 237 5.02 22.71 -16.07
N LYS A 238 3.82 22.89 -16.62
CA LYS A 238 3.47 24.05 -17.43
C LYS A 238 2.54 24.99 -16.64
N SER A 239 3.16 25.98 -15.99
CA SER A 239 2.59 27.27 -15.51
C SER A 239 1.75 27.31 -14.22
N ALA A 240 1.69 28.52 -13.61
CA ALA A 240 1.10 28.81 -12.30
C ALA A 240 -0.44 28.71 -12.21
N TRP A 241 -1.17 28.60 -13.33
CA TRP A 241 -2.62 28.33 -13.33
C TRP A 241 -2.96 26.88 -12.94
N GLU A 242 -1.98 25.96 -13.08
CA GLU A 242 -2.08 24.54 -12.77
C GLU A 242 -2.13 24.28 -11.24
N GLU A 243 -1.62 25.19 -10.41
CA GLU A 243 -1.65 25.06 -8.93
C GLU A 243 -3.07 25.16 -8.34
N ARG A 244 -3.99 25.90 -8.98
CA ARG A 244 -5.38 26.07 -8.49
C ARG A 244 -6.30 24.92 -8.94
N GLY A 245 -5.96 24.25 -10.04
CA GLY A 245 -6.60 23.02 -10.51
C GLY A 245 -6.11 21.76 -9.79
N ARG A 246 -5.05 21.86 -8.98
CA ARG A 246 -4.37 20.72 -8.32
C ARG A 246 -5.25 19.90 -7.37
N LEU A 247 -6.30 20.51 -6.82
CA LEU A 247 -7.25 19.82 -5.95
C LEU A 247 -8.32 19.08 -6.76
N TRP A 248 -8.65 19.56 -7.96
CA TRP A 248 -9.56 18.90 -8.89
C TRP A 248 -8.86 17.81 -9.72
N SER A 249 -7.55 17.94 -9.93
CA SER A 249 -6.74 16.87 -10.53
C SER A 249 -6.62 15.63 -9.64
N GLU A 250 -6.80 15.78 -8.31
CA GLU A 250 -6.88 14.63 -7.40
C GLU A 250 -8.12 13.76 -7.67
N LEU A 251 -9.25 14.39 -8.00
CA LEU A 251 -10.54 13.74 -8.26
C LEU A 251 -10.77 13.39 -9.74
N THR A 252 -9.78 13.63 -10.60
CA THR A 252 -9.86 13.28 -12.02
C THR A 252 -8.97 12.06 -12.25
N PRO A 253 -9.51 10.91 -12.68
CA PRO A 253 -8.67 9.75 -12.96
C PRO A 253 -7.64 10.07 -14.04
N THR A 254 -6.44 9.50 -13.92
CA THR A 254 -5.28 9.81 -14.78
C THR A 254 -5.53 9.59 -16.26
N ALA A 255 -6.40 8.63 -16.63
CA ALA A 255 -6.81 8.38 -18.01
C ALA A 255 -7.49 9.59 -18.71
N TRP A 256 -7.99 10.57 -17.95
CA TRP A 256 -8.54 11.83 -18.48
C TRP A 256 -7.64 13.04 -18.22
N GLN A 257 -6.42 12.83 -17.76
CA GLN A 257 -5.43 13.89 -17.59
C GLN A 257 -4.48 13.93 -18.79
N SER A 258 -3.78 15.06 -18.95
CA SER A 258 -2.69 15.15 -19.91
C SER A 258 -1.55 14.17 -19.54
N LYS A 259 -0.91 13.61 -20.56
CA LYS A 259 0.27 12.74 -20.43
C LYS A 259 1.30 13.30 -19.44
N LEU A 260 1.83 12.42 -18.59
CA LEU A 260 2.86 12.80 -17.61
C LEU A 260 4.24 12.73 -18.25
N HIS A 261 4.92 13.88 -18.36
CA HIS A 261 6.30 13.94 -18.84
C HIS A 261 7.28 13.93 -17.67
N ILE A 262 8.01 12.83 -17.51
CA ILE A 262 9.08 12.68 -16.53
C ILE A 262 10.44 12.67 -17.23
N LYS A 263 11.39 13.40 -16.67
CA LYS A 263 12.80 13.34 -17.07
C LYS A 263 13.64 12.80 -15.92
N ALA A 264 14.66 12.02 -16.27
CA ALA A 264 15.68 11.59 -15.31
C ALA A 264 16.48 12.80 -14.82
N SER A 265 16.59 12.95 -13.50
CA SER A 265 17.47 13.89 -12.84
C SER A 265 18.75 13.19 -12.41
N ARG A 266 19.90 13.72 -12.86
CA ARG A 266 21.22 13.23 -12.44
C ARG A 266 21.81 14.01 -11.26
N ARG A 267 21.06 14.98 -10.70
CA ARG A 267 21.58 15.92 -9.69
C ARG A 267 21.87 15.26 -8.35
N HIS A 268 21.10 14.24 -7.99
CA HIS A 268 21.16 13.58 -6.68
C HIS A 268 21.38 12.07 -6.78
N THR A 269 22.10 11.61 -7.82
CA THR A 269 22.30 10.18 -8.11
C THR A 269 22.87 9.40 -6.92
N GLY A 270 23.83 9.96 -6.17
CA GLY A 270 24.38 9.30 -4.98
C GLY A 270 23.34 9.07 -3.89
N TRP A 271 22.59 10.12 -3.51
CA TRP A 271 21.51 10.03 -2.52
C TRP A 271 20.38 9.10 -2.97
N PHE A 272 20.03 9.13 -4.26
CA PHE A 272 19.08 8.19 -4.84
C PHE A 272 19.57 6.76 -4.68
N LEU A 273 20.82 6.45 -5.04
CA LEU A 273 21.36 5.10 -4.98
C LEU A 273 21.39 4.59 -3.53
N THR A 274 21.84 5.42 -2.58
CA THR A 274 21.82 5.07 -1.15
C THR A 274 20.41 4.75 -0.66
N LEU A 275 19.43 5.59 -1.01
CA LEU A 275 18.05 5.39 -0.58
C LEU A 275 17.41 4.17 -1.27
N ALA A 276 17.68 3.93 -2.55
CA ALA A 276 17.22 2.75 -3.29
C ALA A 276 17.81 1.46 -2.70
N SER A 277 19.10 1.45 -2.35
CA SER A 277 19.71 0.31 -1.65
C SER A 277 19.12 0.09 -0.25
N ALA A 278 18.87 1.17 0.49
CA ALA A 278 18.24 1.08 1.81
C ALA A 278 16.81 0.54 1.72
N LEU A 279 16.03 0.96 0.70
CA LEU A 279 14.69 0.44 0.42
C LEU A 279 14.72 -1.05 0.09
N TYR A 280 15.62 -1.49 -0.79
CA TYR A 280 15.75 -2.91 -1.15
C TYR A 280 16.04 -3.80 0.08
N VAL A 281 16.95 -3.36 0.96
CA VAL A 281 17.21 -4.06 2.23
C VAL A 281 16.01 -3.95 3.17
N GLY A 282 15.38 -2.77 3.23
CA GLY A 282 14.19 -2.51 4.03
C GLY A 282 13.01 -3.42 3.69
N ASP A 283 12.75 -3.67 2.41
CA ASP A 283 11.69 -4.59 1.96
C ASP A 283 11.94 -6.02 2.45
N CYS A 284 13.19 -6.48 2.34
CA CYS A 284 13.59 -7.79 2.83
C CYS A 284 13.40 -7.90 4.34
N LEU A 285 13.88 -6.89 5.09
CA LEU A 285 13.71 -6.83 6.55
C LEU A 285 12.23 -6.75 6.95
N GLN A 286 11.41 -6.03 6.20
CA GLN A 286 9.98 -5.90 6.46
C GLN A 286 9.24 -7.23 6.26
N ALA A 287 9.57 -7.99 5.21
CA ALA A 287 9.04 -9.35 5.02
C ALA A 287 9.49 -10.28 6.14
N LEU A 288 10.80 -10.30 6.43
CA LEU A 288 11.37 -11.17 7.48
C LEU A 288 10.76 -10.87 8.84
N PHE A 289 10.63 -9.58 9.19
CA PHE A 289 9.97 -9.15 10.41
C PHE A 289 8.51 -9.61 10.43
N GLY A 290 7.76 -9.37 9.35
CA GLY A 290 6.38 -9.86 9.23
C GLY A 290 6.27 -11.36 9.41
N THR A 291 7.16 -12.14 8.79
CA THR A 291 7.13 -13.61 8.87
C THR A 291 7.36 -14.05 10.29
N LEU A 292 8.37 -13.47 10.96
CA LEU A 292 8.70 -13.77 12.34
C LEU A 292 7.56 -13.41 13.30
N ILE A 293 6.95 -12.22 13.16
CA ILE A 293 5.83 -11.80 14.02
C ILE A 293 4.63 -12.74 13.80
N LEU A 294 4.19 -12.88 12.54
CA LEU A 294 2.96 -13.57 12.19
C LEU A 294 3.05 -15.09 12.42
N SER A 295 4.21 -15.71 12.19
CA SER A 295 4.42 -17.13 12.51
C SER A 295 4.51 -17.39 14.02
N SER A 296 4.69 -16.34 14.82
CA SER A 296 4.76 -16.45 16.28
C SER A 296 3.42 -16.15 16.96
N LEU A 297 2.39 -15.81 16.19
CA LEU A 297 1.04 -15.61 16.70
C LEU A 297 0.38 -16.96 17.03
N VAL A 298 -0.11 -17.07 18.26
CA VAL A 298 -0.88 -18.23 18.74
C VAL A 298 -2.30 -17.84 19.11
N PHE A 299 -3.12 -18.86 19.40
CA PHE A 299 -4.55 -18.75 19.72
C PHE A 299 -5.43 -18.30 18.55
N ILE A 300 -5.01 -18.68 17.35
CA ILE A 300 -5.75 -18.50 16.11
C ILE A 300 -5.89 -19.84 15.40
N SER A 301 -7.10 -20.12 14.88
CA SER A 301 -7.36 -21.35 14.15
C SER A 301 -6.80 -21.30 12.74
N VAL A 302 -6.55 -22.45 12.12
CA VAL A 302 -6.17 -22.55 10.70
C VAL A 302 -7.18 -21.84 9.81
N ARG A 303 -8.48 -21.98 10.13
CA ARG A 303 -9.58 -21.34 9.39
C ARG A 303 -9.51 -19.82 9.48
N ASP A 304 -9.35 -19.28 10.69
CA ASP A 304 -9.31 -17.83 10.91
C ASP A 304 -8.05 -17.24 10.26
N SER A 305 -6.90 -17.90 10.40
CA SER A 305 -5.66 -17.51 9.72
C SER A 305 -5.84 -17.42 8.20
N ALA A 306 -6.44 -18.44 7.58
CA ALA A 306 -6.70 -18.43 6.14
C ALA A 306 -7.62 -17.27 5.72
N ILE A 307 -8.69 -17.01 6.49
CA ILE A 307 -9.61 -15.90 6.22
C ILE A 307 -8.89 -14.55 6.32
N ILE A 308 -8.05 -14.34 7.33
CA ILE A 308 -7.27 -13.12 7.47
C ILE A 308 -6.35 -12.92 6.27
N VAL A 309 -5.58 -13.95 5.90
CA VAL A 309 -4.63 -13.87 4.78
C VAL A 309 -5.36 -13.58 3.46
N ILE A 310 -6.48 -14.26 3.18
CA ILE A 310 -7.29 -14.01 1.97
C ILE A 310 -7.82 -12.57 1.94
N ARG A 311 -8.27 -12.03 3.07
CA ARG A 311 -8.76 -10.63 3.15
C ARG A 311 -7.64 -9.61 2.98
N LEU A 312 -6.44 -9.87 3.52
CA LEU A 312 -5.25 -9.05 3.28
C LEU A 312 -4.87 -9.07 1.79
N MET A 313 -4.84 -10.26 1.18
CA MET A 313 -4.59 -10.44 -0.25
C MET A 313 -5.61 -9.69 -1.10
N GLY A 314 -6.91 -9.77 -0.76
CA GLY A 314 -7.96 -9.04 -1.45
C GLY A 314 -7.75 -7.54 -1.44
N SER A 315 -7.37 -6.96 -0.29
CA SER A 315 -7.07 -5.53 -0.16
C SER A 315 -5.88 -5.11 -1.02
N ALA A 316 -4.80 -5.91 -1.02
CA ALA A 316 -3.63 -5.68 -1.85
C ALA A 316 -3.95 -5.79 -3.35
N LEU A 317 -4.76 -6.77 -3.75
CA LEU A 317 -5.18 -6.97 -5.15
C LEU A 317 -6.03 -5.82 -5.65
N PHE A 318 -7.04 -5.36 -4.90
CA PHE A 318 -7.85 -4.21 -5.30
C PHE A 318 -7.00 -2.95 -5.44
N ALA A 319 -6.09 -2.71 -4.49
CA ALA A 319 -5.18 -1.57 -4.57
C ALA A 319 -4.29 -1.64 -5.81
N ARG A 320 -3.76 -2.83 -6.13
CA ARG A 320 -2.95 -3.05 -7.34
C ARG A 320 -3.75 -2.89 -8.63
N LEU A 321 -5.01 -3.33 -8.67
CA LEU A 321 -5.86 -3.15 -9.84
C LEU A 321 -6.13 -1.67 -10.13
N ILE A 322 -6.48 -0.89 -9.10
CA ILE A 322 -6.65 0.57 -9.22
C ILE A 322 -5.34 1.20 -9.71
N LEU A 323 -4.22 0.79 -9.13
CA LEU A 323 -2.92 1.35 -9.47
C LEU A 323 -2.50 1.01 -10.91
N ILE A 324 -2.74 -0.21 -11.40
CA ILE A 324 -2.48 -0.57 -12.80
C ILE A 324 -3.31 0.29 -13.74
N TYR A 325 -4.61 0.46 -13.42
CA TYR A 325 -5.50 1.31 -14.20
C TYR A 325 -5.00 2.76 -14.25
N GLU A 326 -4.61 3.32 -13.11
CA GLU A 326 -4.13 4.70 -13.02
C GLU A 326 -2.75 4.90 -13.67
N VAL A 327 -1.81 3.96 -13.48
CA VAL A 327 -0.49 4.08 -14.11
C VAL A 327 -0.58 3.93 -15.63
N ALA A 328 -1.49 3.10 -16.14
CA ALA A 328 -1.75 3.01 -17.57
C ALA A 328 -2.28 4.33 -18.16
N GLY A 329 -3.11 5.05 -17.40
CA GLY A 329 -3.63 6.36 -17.80
C GLY A 329 -2.58 7.45 -17.97
N LEU A 330 -1.41 7.32 -17.32
CA LEU A 330 -0.34 8.33 -17.39
C LEU A 330 0.35 8.43 -18.76
N ASN A 331 0.26 7.36 -19.55
CA ASN A 331 0.84 7.29 -20.90
C ASN A 331 -0.14 7.71 -22.00
N MET A 332 -1.42 7.91 -21.67
CA MET A 332 -2.43 8.33 -22.63
C MET A 332 -2.40 9.85 -22.81
N ASP A 333 -2.54 10.31 -24.05
CA ASP A 333 -2.85 11.71 -24.30
C ASP A 333 -4.29 11.95 -23.86
N GLY A 334 -4.53 12.95 -23.01
CA GLY A 334 -5.85 13.26 -22.42
C GLY A 334 -6.96 13.56 -23.45
N GLU A 335 -6.59 13.59 -24.73
CA GLU A 335 -7.46 13.53 -25.90
C GLU A 335 -7.30 12.18 -26.61
N GLY A 336 -7.65 11.09 -25.95
CA GLY A 336 -7.72 9.79 -26.61
C GLY A 336 -8.66 9.89 -27.82
N TYR A 337 -8.08 9.91 -29.03
CA TYR A 337 -8.68 9.94 -30.37
C TYR A 337 -8.89 11.28 -31.10
N ALA A 338 -8.47 12.45 -30.58
CA ALA A 338 -8.60 13.67 -31.40
C ALA A 338 -7.62 13.72 -32.60
N ALA A 339 -6.61 12.85 -32.66
CA ALA A 339 -5.60 12.86 -33.73
C ALA A 339 -5.64 11.65 -34.68
N SER A 340 -6.49 10.64 -34.44
CA SER A 340 -6.57 9.48 -35.35
C SER A 340 -7.77 9.60 -36.29
N GLU A 341 -8.95 9.96 -35.79
CA GLU A 341 -10.13 10.10 -36.65
C GLU A 341 -10.06 11.37 -37.51
N SER A 342 -9.67 12.52 -36.94
CA SER A 342 -9.57 13.76 -37.72
C SER A 342 -8.48 13.71 -38.79
N THR A 343 -7.37 13.02 -38.53
CA THR A 343 -6.25 12.92 -39.49
C THR A 343 -6.59 11.95 -40.62
N ILE A 344 -7.32 10.87 -40.33
CA ILE A 344 -7.85 9.97 -41.37
C ILE A 344 -8.94 10.67 -42.20
N TYR A 345 -9.82 11.46 -41.56
CA TYR A 345 -10.83 12.25 -42.30
C TYR A 345 -10.19 13.39 -43.12
N LEU A 346 -9.15 14.06 -42.60
CA LEU A 346 -8.43 15.12 -43.32
C LEU A 346 -7.58 14.57 -44.46
N GLU A 347 -6.88 13.44 -44.29
CA GLU A 347 -6.20 12.75 -45.40
C GLU A 347 -7.20 12.31 -46.47
N SER A 348 -8.37 11.78 -46.07
CA SER A 348 -9.40 11.39 -47.04
C SER A 348 -9.99 12.59 -47.80
N LEU A 349 -10.06 13.77 -47.18
CA LEU A 349 -10.56 15.00 -47.80
C LEU A 349 -9.51 15.62 -48.74
N GLU A 350 -8.23 15.67 -48.35
CA GLU A 350 -7.15 16.13 -49.24
C GLU A 350 -6.98 15.21 -50.45
N GLN A 351 -7.10 13.89 -50.26
CA GLN A 351 -7.00 12.92 -51.36
C GLN A 351 -8.20 13.02 -52.33
N ASN A 352 -9.38 13.39 -51.82
CA ASN A 352 -10.57 13.62 -52.63
C ASN A 352 -10.51 14.96 -53.38
N GLU A 353 -9.98 16.03 -52.77
CA GLU A 353 -9.74 17.32 -53.46
C GLU A 353 -8.67 17.22 -54.56
N GLN A 354 -7.60 16.45 -54.35
CA GLN A 354 -6.59 16.20 -55.40
C GLN A 354 -7.17 15.42 -56.59
N SER A 355 -8.10 14.47 -56.35
CA SER A 355 -8.78 13.75 -57.42
C SER A 355 -9.72 14.64 -58.26
N LEU A 356 -10.33 15.64 -57.62
CA LEU A 356 -11.23 16.61 -58.28
C LEU A 356 -10.47 17.74 -58.98
N GLY A 357 -9.27 18.11 -58.50
CA GLY A 357 -8.40 19.11 -59.12
C GLY A 357 -7.79 18.67 -60.46
N VAL A 358 -7.55 17.37 -60.65
CA VAL A 358 -6.98 16.81 -61.89
C VAL A 358 -8.00 16.78 -63.04
N SER A 359 -9.31 16.79 -62.74
CA SER A 359 -10.37 16.74 -63.76
C SER A 359 -10.73 18.11 -64.39
N ARG A 360 -10.20 19.22 -63.88
CA ARG A 360 -10.47 20.58 -64.40
C ARG A 360 -9.46 21.10 -65.43
N GLY A 361 -8.51 20.26 -65.85
CA GLY A 361 -7.46 20.62 -66.80
C GLY A 361 -7.61 20.01 -68.20
N PHE A 362 -8.82 19.79 -68.70
CA PHE A 362 -9.06 19.45 -70.11
C PHE A 362 -10.43 19.99 -70.58
N SER A 363 -10.44 21.24 -71.04
CA SER A 363 -11.35 21.76 -72.06
C SER A 363 -10.71 22.96 -72.74
#